data_AF-A0A0J7NJJ8-F1
#
_entry.id   AF-A0A0J7NJJ8-F1
#
_cell.length_a   1.000
_cell.length_b   1.000
_cell.length_c   1.000
_cell.angle_alpha   90.00
_cell.angle_beta   90.00
_cell.angle_gamma   90.00
#
_symmetry.space_group_name_H-M   'P 1'
#
loop_
_entity.id
_entity.type
_entity.pdbx_description
1 polymer ?
#
loop_
_entity_poly.entity_id
_entity_poly.type
_entity_poly.pdbx_seq_one_letter_code
_entity_poly.pdbx_strand_id
1 'polypeptide(L)'
;MGDNRLTEVPSTLGQLKVLQALVLCDNMLESLPSSIANLTNLKTLSLHKNRLRTLPTEIITLKCLTELSLRDNPLVVRFVSDMTHNPPSLLELAARVIKTSDVRYDDESLPRNLVQYLNSAHHCVNLKCKGQYF
;
A
#
# COMPACT_ATOMS: atom_id res chain seq x y z
N MET A 1 -7.19 6.59 24.63
CA MET A 1 -8.63 6.49 24.31
C MET A 1 -8.73 5.74 23.00
N GLY A 2 -9.03 4.44 23.04
CA GLY A 2 -9.06 3.58 21.86
C GLY A 2 -10.00 2.43 22.16
N ASP A 3 -11.30 2.70 22.02
CA ASP A 3 -12.36 1.69 22.08
C ASP A 3 -13.68 2.27 21.51
N ASN A 4 -13.58 3.01 20.40
CA ASN A 4 -14.71 3.75 19.84
C ASN A 4 -15.54 2.93 18.85
N ARG A 5 -15.18 1.66 18.62
CA ARG A 5 -15.90 0.74 17.71
C ARG A 5 -16.17 1.35 16.33
N LEU A 6 -15.32 2.28 15.88
CA LEU A 6 -15.51 2.94 14.59
C LEU A 6 -15.35 1.92 13.47
N THR A 7 -16.35 1.84 12.59
CA THR A 7 -16.36 0.94 11.42
C THR A 7 -15.90 1.66 10.15
N GLU A 8 -16.04 2.98 10.10
CA GLU A 8 -15.66 3.80 8.96
C GLU A 8 -15.09 5.15 9.41
N VAL A 9 -14.33 5.77 8.51
CA VAL A 9 -13.84 7.14 8.64
C VAL A 9 -14.56 7.98 7.60
N PRO A 10 -15.21 9.09 7.97
CA PRO A 10 -15.95 9.91 7.02
C PRO A 10 -15.00 10.55 6.01
N SER A 11 -15.44 10.63 4.75
CA SER A 11 -14.62 11.19 3.67
C SER A 11 -14.28 12.68 3.90
N THR A 12 -15.10 13.38 4.68
CA THR A 12 -14.90 14.78 5.09
C THR A 12 -13.63 14.98 5.93
N LEU A 13 -13.06 13.92 6.53
CA LEU A 13 -11.79 14.01 7.24
C LEU A 13 -10.68 14.60 6.35
N GLY A 14 -10.69 14.30 5.05
CA GLY A 14 -9.72 14.83 4.08
C GLY A 14 -9.74 16.37 3.91
N GLN A 15 -10.71 17.07 4.49
CA GLN A 15 -10.77 18.54 4.50
C GLN A 15 -9.86 19.15 5.58
N LEU A 16 -9.37 18.36 6.54
CA LEU A 16 -8.50 18.82 7.64
C LEU A 16 -7.04 19.00 7.17
N LYS A 17 -6.80 19.94 6.26
CA LYS A 17 -5.50 20.13 5.57
C LYS A 17 -4.31 20.41 6.49
N VAL A 18 -4.56 20.92 7.70
CA VAL A 18 -3.51 21.23 8.69
C VAL A 18 -3.23 20.09 9.67
N LEU A 19 -3.97 18.98 9.59
CA LEU A 19 -3.83 17.86 10.50
C LEU A 19 -2.45 17.21 10.35
N GLN A 20 -1.71 17.09 11.46
CA GLN A 20 -0.37 16.48 11.48
C GLN A 20 -0.36 15.06 12.06
N ALA A 21 -1.30 14.74 12.94
CA ALA A 21 -1.40 13.42 13.56
C ALA A 21 -2.85 12.94 13.54
N LEU A 22 -3.06 11.71 13.09
CA LEU A 22 -4.34 11.02 13.10
C LEU A 22 -4.19 9.69 13.81
N VAL A 23 -4.90 9.54 14.94
CA VAL A 23 -4.86 8.34 15.78
C VAL A 23 -6.25 7.68 15.75
N LEU A 24 -6.32 6.50 15.14
CA LEU A 24 -7.53 5.71 14.95
C LEU A 24 -7.33 4.25 15.39
N CYS A 25 -6.37 4.02 16.29
CA CYS A 25 -6.12 2.69 16.82
C CYS A 25 -7.26 2.13 17.66
N ASP A 26 -7.29 0.80 17.79
CA ASP A 26 -8.27 0.06 18.59
C ASP A 26 -9.72 0.35 18.13
N ASN A 27 -9.97 0.15 16.83
CA ASN A 27 -11.27 0.31 16.18
C ASN A 27 -11.60 -0.90 15.28
N MET A 28 -12.68 -0.82 14.50
CA MET A 28 -13.14 -1.87 13.58
C MET A 28 -13.07 -1.45 12.12
N LEU A 29 -12.13 -0.57 11.76
CA LEU A 29 -12.00 -0.06 10.40
C LEU A 29 -11.56 -1.17 9.45
N GLU A 30 -12.33 -1.40 8.39
CA GLU A 30 -12.00 -2.39 7.35
C GLU A 30 -11.27 -1.77 6.15
N SER A 31 -11.48 -0.47 5.93
CA SER A 31 -10.81 0.32 4.90
C SER A 31 -10.70 1.78 5.32
N LEU A 32 -9.95 2.57 4.56
CA LEU A 32 -9.89 4.03 4.68
C LEU A 32 -10.41 4.67 3.40
N PRO A 33 -11.08 5.85 3.48
CA PRO A 33 -11.47 6.58 2.30
C PRO A 33 -10.23 7.07 1.54
N SER A 34 -10.29 7.13 0.21
CA SER A 34 -9.21 7.70 -0.61
C SER A 34 -8.93 9.18 -0.26
N SER A 35 -9.91 9.89 0.30
CA SER A 35 -9.74 11.25 0.80
C SER A 35 -8.72 11.37 1.94
N ILE A 36 -8.25 10.28 2.55
CA ILE A 36 -7.11 10.33 3.48
C ILE A 36 -5.87 10.95 2.83
N ALA A 37 -5.69 10.74 1.52
CA ALA A 37 -4.62 11.31 0.71
C ALA A 37 -4.65 12.85 0.66
N ASN A 38 -5.79 13.47 0.98
CA ASN A 38 -5.93 14.92 1.01
C ASN A 38 -5.26 15.57 2.23
N LEU A 39 -4.85 14.79 3.23
CA LEU A 39 -4.16 15.25 4.44
C LEU A 39 -2.67 15.48 4.17
N THR A 40 -2.35 16.43 3.30
CA THR A 40 -0.99 16.63 2.78
C THR A 40 0.06 16.97 3.84
N ASN A 41 -0.35 17.46 5.02
CA ASN A 41 0.54 17.78 6.14
C ASN A 41 0.61 16.69 7.21
N LEU A 42 -0.03 15.53 6.98
CA LEU A 42 -0.04 14.43 7.94
C LEU A 42 1.36 13.83 8.08
N LYS A 43 1.83 13.72 9.33
CA LYS A 43 3.13 13.15 9.70
C LYS A 43 2.98 11.79 10.37
N THR A 44 1.95 11.64 11.21
CA THR A 44 1.70 10.40 11.95
C THR A 44 0.29 9.88 11.65
N LEU A 45 0.22 8.61 11.25
CA LEU A 45 -1.02 7.87 11.02
C LEU A 45 -0.98 6.55 11.82
N SER A 46 -1.74 6.49 12.91
CA SER A 46 -1.83 5.31 13.77
C SER A 46 -3.14 4.58 13.53
N LEU A 47 -3.05 3.37 12.96
CA LEU A 47 -4.17 2.52 12.57
C LEU A 47 -4.07 1.12 13.19
N HIS A 48 -3.18 0.93 14.16
CA HIS A 48 -2.97 -0.39 14.74
C HIS A 48 -4.22 -0.94 15.41
N LYS A 49 -4.35 -2.28 15.43
CA LYS A 49 -5.52 -2.99 15.96
C LYS A 49 -6.83 -2.53 15.32
N ASN A 50 -6.89 -2.68 14.00
CA ASN A 50 -8.10 -2.50 13.19
C ASN A 50 -8.33 -3.77 12.35
N ARG A 51 -9.28 -3.72 11.41
CA ARG A 51 -9.61 -4.83 10.51
C ARG A 51 -9.19 -4.53 9.06
N LEU A 52 -8.20 -3.66 8.87
CA LEU A 52 -7.79 -3.20 7.55
C LEU A 52 -7.23 -4.35 6.72
N ARG A 53 -7.84 -4.58 5.56
CA ARG A 53 -7.38 -5.58 4.58
C ARG A 53 -6.55 -4.98 3.46
N THR A 54 -6.77 -3.69 3.19
CA THR A 54 -6.08 -2.90 2.18
C THR A 54 -5.92 -1.46 2.68
N LEU A 55 -5.09 -0.70 1.98
CA LEU A 55 -5.03 0.75 2.08
C LEU A 55 -5.41 1.34 0.71
N PRO A 56 -5.99 2.55 0.66
CA PRO A 56 -6.19 3.26 -0.60
C PRO A 56 -4.84 3.49 -1.27
N THR A 57 -4.77 3.29 -2.59
CA THR A 57 -3.53 3.45 -3.36
C THR A 57 -3.02 4.90 -3.31
N GLU A 58 -3.92 5.86 -3.12
CA GLU A 58 -3.62 7.28 -3.00
C GLU A 58 -2.82 7.62 -1.74
N ILE A 59 -2.69 6.70 -0.77
CA ILE A 59 -1.85 6.91 0.42
C ILE A 59 -0.39 7.22 0.08
N ILE A 60 0.10 6.78 -1.10
CA ILE A 60 1.44 7.08 -1.61
C ILE A 60 1.68 8.58 -1.85
N THR A 61 0.62 9.38 -1.91
CA THR A 61 0.70 10.83 -2.12
C THR A 61 0.99 11.61 -0.83
N LEU A 62 0.92 10.96 0.34
CA LEU A 62 1.20 11.55 1.65
C LEU A 62 2.72 11.73 1.86
N LYS A 63 3.32 12.69 1.14
CA LYS A 63 4.77 12.94 1.14
C LYS A 63 5.36 13.34 2.50
N CYS A 64 4.53 13.87 3.41
CA CYS A 64 4.95 14.28 4.75
C CYS A 64 4.80 13.18 5.81
N LEU A 65 4.26 12.02 5.46
CA LEU A 65 4.02 10.94 6.40
C LEU A 65 5.35 10.28 6.81
N THR A 66 5.73 10.44 8.07
CA THR A 66 6.95 9.87 8.64
C THR A 66 6.67 8.62 9.45
N GLU A 67 5.46 8.48 9.98
CA GLU A 67 5.07 7.38 10.85
C GLU A 67 3.74 6.77 10.41
N LEU A 68 3.76 5.49 10.04
CA LEU A 68 2.57 4.71 9.69
C LEU A 68 2.55 3.41 10.51
N SER A 69 1.58 3.31 11.42
CA SER A 69 1.42 2.11 12.25
C SER A 69 0.20 1.30 11.80
N LEU A 70 0.46 0.11 11.23
CA LEU A 70 -0.56 -0.82 10.73
C LEU A 70 -0.58 -2.15 11.49
N ARG A 71 0.18 -2.25 12.59
CA ARG A 71 0.29 -3.48 13.38
C ARG A 71 -1.08 -4.02 13.78
N ASP A 72 -1.20 -5.34 13.89
CA ASP A 72 -2.44 -6.01 14.29
C ASP A 72 -3.61 -5.67 13.33
N ASN A 73 -3.33 -5.57 12.04
CA ASN A 73 -4.31 -5.56 10.96
C ASN A 73 -4.14 -6.78 10.05
N PRO A 74 -5.23 -7.32 9.47
CA PRO A 74 -5.18 -8.42 8.51
C PRO A 74 -4.21 -8.20 7.35
N LEU A 75 -4.06 -6.96 6.86
CA LEU A 75 -3.12 -6.66 5.76
C LEU A 75 -1.66 -6.97 6.13
N VAL A 76 -1.25 -6.71 7.37
CA VAL A 76 0.13 -6.97 7.82
C VAL A 76 0.33 -8.46 8.04
N VAL A 77 -0.65 -9.12 8.67
CA VAL A 77 -0.60 -10.58 8.89
C VAL A 77 -0.52 -11.31 7.56
N ARG A 78 -1.35 -10.91 6.59
CA ARG A 78 -1.32 -11.46 5.24
C ARG A 78 0.01 -11.19 4.55
N PHE A 79 0.51 -9.96 4.57
CA PHE A 79 1.80 -9.64 3.98
C PHE A 79 2.94 -10.50 4.56
N VAL A 80 3.01 -10.62 5.88
CA VAL A 80 4.02 -11.46 6.55
C VAL A 80 3.83 -12.92 6.16
N SER A 81 2.60 -13.43 6.19
CA SER A 81 2.30 -14.82 5.81
C SER A 81 2.65 -15.11 4.35
N ASP A 82 2.34 -14.21 3.44
CA ASP A 82 2.67 -14.33 2.01
C ASP A 82 4.19 -14.35 1.86
N MET A 83 4.92 -13.49 2.58
CA MET A 83 6.38 -13.45 2.53
C MET A 83 7.04 -14.69 3.18
N THR A 84 6.42 -15.31 4.20
CA THR A 84 6.96 -16.52 4.82
C THR A 84 6.67 -17.78 4.03
N HIS A 85 5.49 -17.90 3.41
CA HIS A 85 5.05 -19.13 2.75
C HIS A 85 5.24 -19.10 1.23
N ASN A 86 5.23 -17.91 0.62
CA ASN A 86 5.37 -17.73 -0.82
C ASN A 86 6.21 -16.47 -1.12
N PRO A 87 7.51 -16.47 -0.76
CA PRO A 87 8.36 -15.31 -0.97
C PRO A 87 8.48 -14.97 -2.46
N PRO A 88 8.61 -13.68 -2.81
CA PRO A 88 8.79 -13.27 -4.20
C PRO A 88 10.07 -13.88 -4.78
N SER A 89 9.99 -14.34 -6.02
CA SER A 89 11.15 -14.91 -6.70
C SER A 89 12.20 -13.84 -7.01
N LEU A 90 13.45 -14.26 -7.25
CA LEU A 90 14.50 -13.32 -7.69
C LEU A 90 14.11 -12.59 -8.99
N LEU A 91 13.41 -13.28 -9.89
CA LEU A 91 12.90 -12.71 -11.14
C LEU A 91 11.90 -11.57 -10.87
N GLU A 92 10.97 -11.80 -9.96
CA GLU A 92 9.96 -10.82 -9.53
C GLU A 92 10.61 -9.62 -8.83
N LEU A 93 11.55 -9.87 -7.92
CA LEU A 93 12.30 -8.81 -7.23
C LEU A 93 13.11 -7.96 -8.21
N ALA A 94 13.83 -8.58 -9.15
CA ALA A 94 14.60 -7.88 -10.18
C ALA A 94 13.69 -7.00 -11.05
N ALA A 95 12.54 -7.53 -11.48
CA ALA A 95 11.57 -6.79 -12.27
C ALA A 95 10.97 -5.61 -11.49
N ARG A 96 10.62 -5.82 -10.21
CA ARG A 96 10.13 -4.77 -9.32
C ARG A 96 11.14 -3.64 -9.16
N VAL A 97 12.43 -3.94 -8.98
CA VAL A 97 13.50 -2.93 -8.85
C VAL A 97 13.60 -2.07 -10.11
N ILE A 98 13.60 -2.70 -11.29
CA ILE A 98 13.67 -1.98 -12.58
C ILE A 98 12.49 -1.02 -12.74
N LYS A 99 11.26 -1.47 -12.43
CA LYS A 99 10.05 -0.64 -12.54
C LYS A 99 10.00 0.47 -11.49
N THR A 100 10.30 0.17 -10.23
CA THR A 100 10.25 1.16 -9.13
C THR A 100 11.34 2.22 -9.23
N SER A 101 12.48 1.88 -9.83
CA SER A 101 13.60 2.80 -10.06
C SER A 101 13.55 3.48 -11.44
N ASP A 102 12.51 3.23 -12.23
CA ASP A 102 12.33 3.75 -13.60
C ASP A 102 13.58 3.57 -14.49
N VAL A 103 14.20 2.40 -14.39
CA VAL A 103 15.42 2.08 -15.13
C VAL A 103 15.07 1.79 -16.58
N ARG A 104 15.68 2.53 -17.52
CA ARG A 104 15.57 2.24 -18.95
C ARG A 104 16.33 0.97 -19.28
N TYR A 105 15.69 0.08 -20.05
CA TYR A 105 16.26 -1.19 -20.48
C TYR A 105 15.87 -1.51 -21.93
N ASP A 106 16.68 -2.36 -22.55
CA ASP A 106 16.48 -2.99 -23.87
C ASP A 106 16.82 -4.49 -23.80
N ASP A 107 16.59 -5.20 -24.92
CA ASP A 107 16.79 -6.66 -25.04
C ASP A 107 18.26 -7.11 -24.88
N GLU A 108 19.22 -6.17 -25.00
CA GLU A 108 20.66 -6.44 -24.87
C GLU A 108 21.16 -6.17 -23.44
N SER A 109 20.52 -5.24 -22.72
CA SER A 109 20.89 -4.81 -21.38
C SER A 109 20.43 -5.75 -20.26
N LEU A 110 19.40 -6.57 -20.51
CA LEU A 110 18.80 -7.46 -19.51
C LEU A 110 18.67 -8.89 -20.03
N PRO A 111 18.73 -9.90 -19.15
CA PRO A 111 18.44 -11.29 -19.52
C PRO A 111 17.06 -11.45 -20.16
N ARG A 112 16.97 -12.24 -21.25
CA ARG A 112 15.72 -12.45 -22.01
C ARG A 112 14.52 -12.88 -21.15
N ASN A 113 14.74 -13.72 -20.15
CA ASN A 113 13.68 -14.18 -19.24
C ASN A 113 13.13 -13.03 -18.38
N LEU A 114 13.99 -12.10 -17.95
CA LEU A 114 13.59 -10.91 -17.20
C LEU A 114 12.87 -9.90 -18.09
N VAL A 115 13.34 -9.70 -19.32
CA VAL A 115 12.64 -8.86 -20.32
C VAL A 115 11.26 -9.44 -20.64
N GLN A 116 11.17 -10.75 -20.88
CA GLN A 116 9.89 -11.43 -21.14
C GLN A 116 8.94 -11.31 -19.93
N TYR A 117 9.47 -11.42 -18.72
CA TYR A 117 8.71 -11.21 -17.49
C TYR A 117 8.25 -9.75 -17.34
N LEU A 118 9.12 -8.77 -17.58
CA LEU A 118 8.76 -7.34 -17.57
C LEU A 118 7.69 -6.99 -18.62
N ASN A 119 7.72 -7.65 -19.78
CA ASN A 119 6.75 -7.48 -20.86
C ASN A 119 5.44 -8.25 -20.60
N SER A 120 5.47 -9.34 -19.83
CA SER A 120 4.27 -10.09 -19.44
C SER A 120 3.48 -9.42 -18.31
N ALA A 121 4.07 -8.45 -17.61
CA ALA A 121 3.50 -7.65 -16.51
C ALA A 121 2.21 -6.89 -16.85
N HIS A 122 1.69 -7.01 -18.07
CA HIS A 122 0.41 -6.48 -18.52
C HIS A 122 -0.78 -7.43 -18.33
N HIS A 123 -0.56 -8.72 -17.99
CA HIS A 123 -1.63 -9.71 -17.81
C HIS A 123 -1.90 -10.01 -16.33
N CYS A 124 -2.71 -9.17 -15.69
CA CYS A 124 -3.22 -9.46 -14.35
C CYS A 124 -4.32 -10.53 -14.45
N VAL A 125 -4.17 -11.66 -13.74
CA VAL A 125 -5.19 -12.73 -13.65
C VAL A 125 -6.39 -12.33 -12.76
N ASN A 126 -6.37 -11.12 -12.20
CA ASN A 126 -7.43 -10.58 -11.34
C ASN A 126 -8.22 -9.48 -12.07
N LEU A 127 -9.50 -9.77 -12.37
CA LEU A 127 -10.44 -8.92 -13.11
C LEU A 127 -10.74 -7.54 -12.46
N LYS A 128 -10.23 -7.24 -11.26
CA LYS A 128 -10.49 -5.99 -10.53
C LYS A 128 -9.32 -5.00 -10.47
N CYS A 129 -8.16 -5.32 -11.04
CA CYS A 129 -6.98 -4.45 -10.93
C CYS A 129 -6.99 -3.31 -11.97
N LYS A 130 -7.15 -2.06 -11.51
CA LYS A 130 -6.89 -0.83 -12.29
C LYS A 130 -5.55 -0.19 -11.90
N GLY A 131 -4.47 -0.96 -11.93
CA GLY A 131 -3.14 -0.47 -11.59
C GLY A 131 -2.17 -1.62 -11.30
N GLN A 132 -0.97 -1.51 -11.85
CA GLN A 132 0.11 -2.50 -11.87
C GLN A 132 0.48 -3.01 -10.48
N TYR A 133 0.86 -4.28 -10.37
CA TYR A 133 2.15 -4.79 -9.87
C TYR A 133 2.10 -6.32 -9.83
N PHE A 134 3.26 -6.98 -9.99
CA PHE A 134 3.45 -8.36 -9.54
C PHE A 134 3.30 -8.43 -8.03
#